data_AF-A0A256EZB5-F1
#
_entry.id   AF-A0A256EZB5-F1
#
_cell.length_a   1.000
_cell.length_b   1.000
_cell.length_c   1.000
_cell.angle_alpha   90.00
_cell.angle_beta   90.00
_cell.angle_gamma   90.00
#
_symmetry.space_group_name_H-M   'P 1'
#
loop_
_entity.id
_entity.type
_entity.pdbx_description
1 polymer ?
#
loop_
_entity_poly.entity_id
_entity_poly.type
_entity_poly.pdbx_seq_one_letter_code
_entity_poly.pdbx_strand_id
1 'polypeptide(L)'
;MTALREANQVGNLQPTTIVSYDAEIETIFDCRDELALKAMGLEAAMLGHDGWREQMRLKGEAATQIFARRLIADGYSGLLVRSFAKGASRDDLNLVLWRWGSSSPSRLTLIDDENRLSL
;
A
#
# COMPACT_ATOMS: atom_id res chain seq x y z
N MET A 1 6.31 8.94 10.07
CA MET A 1 7.58 8.14 10.20
C MET A 1 7.46 6.73 9.61
N THR A 2 6.28 6.33 9.10
CA THR A 2 6.00 5.01 8.53
C THR A 2 6.82 4.72 7.25
N ALA A 3 6.87 5.66 6.31
CA ALA A 3 7.58 5.48 5.02
C ALA A 3 9.07 5.12 5.17
N LEU A 4 9.78 5.76 6.11
CA LEU A 4 11.19 5.45 6.38
C LEU A 4 11.36 4.05 6.98
N ARG A 5 10.43 3.62 7.83
CA ARG A 5 10.49 2.27 8.44
C ARG A 5 10.25 1.17 7.41
N GLU A 6 9.34 1.39 6.47
CA GLU A 6 9.08 0.47 5.36
C GLU A 6 10.28 0.37 4.42
N ALA A 7 10.89 1.50 4.04
CA ALA A 7 12.10 1.52 3.20
C ALA A 7 13.26 0.72 3.82
N ASN A 8 13.29 0.64 5.16
CA ASN A 8 14.35 -0.04 5.92
C ASN A 8 14.11 -1.54 6.14
N GLN A 9 12.99 -2.13 5.70
CA GLN A 9 12.71 -3.55 5.92
C GLN A 9 13.61 -4.51 5.11
N VAL A 10 14.23 -4.05 4.02
CA VAL A 10 14.88 -4.92 3.02
C VAL A 10 16.42 -4.97 3.16
N GLY A 11 17.03 -4.24 4.10
CA GLY A 11 18.48 -4.30 4.34
C GLY A 11 19.10 -2.96 4.78
N ASN A 12 20.38 -2.77 4.52
CA ASN A 12 21.07 -1.50 4.78
C ASN A 12 20.54 -0.40 3.86
N LEU A 13 20.20 0.76 4.44
CA LEU A 13 19.78 1.97 3.72
C LEU A 13 20.78 2.31 2.61
N GLN A 14 20.35 2.10 1.36
CA GLN A 14 20.94 2.76 0.21
C GLN A 14 20.56 4.25 0.25
N PRO A 15 21.27 5.15 -0.45
CA PRO A 15 20.84 6.54 -0.61
C PRO A 15 19.38 6.59 -1.06
N THR A 16 18.51 7.13 -0.21
CA THR A 16 17.05 7.13 -0.38
C THR A 16 16.56 8.56 -0.39
N THR A 17 15.82 8.93 -1.44
CA THR A 17 15.15 10.23 -1.51
C THR A 17 13.75 10.09 -0.94
N ILE A 18 13.44 10.88 0.09
CA ILE A 18 12.08 10.96 0.64
C ILE A 18 11.36 12.09 -0.08
N VAL A 19 10.18 11.79 -0.59
CA VAL A 19 9.30 12.74 -1.27
C VAL A 19 7.93 12.77 -0.60
N SER A 20 7.23 13.90 -0.74
CA SER A 20 5.87 14.06 -0.25
C SER A 20 4.91 14.19 -1.43
N TYR A 21 3.72 13.61 -1.31
CA TYR A 21 2.67 13.71 -2.32
C TYR A 21 1.38 14.25 -1.69
N ASP A 22 0.70 15.13 -2.40
CA ASP A 22 -0.72 15.42 -2.20
C ASP A 22 -1.53 14.36 -2.95
N ALA A 23 -2.45 13.70 -2.24
CA ALA A 23 -3.24 12.60 -2.78
C ALA A 23 -4.74 12.88 -2.62
N GLU A 24 -5.45 12.99 -3.74
CA GLU A 24 -6.90 13.06 -3.81
C GLU A 24 -7.38 11.82 -4.57
N ILE A 25 -7.64 10.74 -3.84
CA ILE A 25 -8.04 9.44 -4.41
C ILE A 25 -9.42 9.06 -3.88
N GLU A 26 -10.43 9.08 -4.75
CA GLU A 26 -11.81 8.86 -4.34
C GLU A 26 -12.11 7.40 -3.96
N THR A 27 -11.46 6.43 -4.63
CA THR A 27 -11.79 5.00 -4.50
C THR A 27 -10.67 4.21 -3.85
N ILE A 28 -10.59 4.29 -2.52
CA ILE A 28 -9.64 3.52 -1.71
C ILE A 28 -10.40 2.49 -0.87
N PHE A 29 -9.99 1.23 -0.96
CA PHE A 29 -10.49 0.19 -0.06
C PHE A 29 -9.80 0.31 1.30
N ASP A 30 -10.56 0.42 2.40
CA ASP A 30 -10.00 0.50 3.75
C ASP A 30 -9.88 -0.90 4.39
N CYS A 31 -8.66 -1.44 4.44
CA CYS A 31 -8.39 -2.73 5.07
C CYS A 31 -8.50 -2.71 6.61
N ARG A 32 -8.86 -1.59 7.23
CA ARG A 32 -9.20 -1.54 8.67
C ARG A 32 -10.65 -1.97 8.91
N ASP A 33 -11.49 -1.95 7.89
CA ASP A 33 -12.84 -2.49 7.96
C ASP A 33 -12.80 -4.02 7.79
N GLU A 34 -12.78 -4.72 8.93
CA GLU A 34 -12.73 -6.18 8.98
C GLU A 34 -13.97 -6.83 8.32
N LEU A 35 -15.13 -6.16 8.34
CA LEU A 35 -16.35 -6.67 7.70
C LEU A 35 -16.24 -6.55 6.19
N ALA A 36 -15.76 -5.42 5.67
CA ALA A 36 -15.51 -5.23 4.25
C ALA A 36 -14.44 -6.20 3.73
N LEU A 37 -13.35 -6.40 4.49
CA LEU A 37 -12.31 -7.37 4.16
C LEU A 37 -12.89 -8.79 4.00
N LYS A 38 -13.70 -9.20 4.97
CA LYS A 38 -14.35 -10.51 4.95
C LYS A 38 -15.34 -10.65 3.79
N ALA A 39 -16.09 -9.60 3.46
CA ALA A 39 -16.96 -9.58 2.29
C ALA A 39 -16.18 -9.76 0.97
N MET A 40 -14.93 -9.29 0.94
CA MET A 40 -14.00 -9.48 -0.17
C MET A 40 -13.22 -10.80 -0.10
N GLY A 41 -13.47 -11.63 0.92
CA GLY A 41 -12.92 -12.98 1.06
C GLY A 41 -11.52 -13.04 1.67
N LEU A 42 -11.07 -11.97 2.35
CA LEU A 42 -9.78 -11.94 3.03
C LEU A 42 -9.98 -11.73 4.54
N GLU A 43 -9.37 -12.59 5.36
CA GLU A 43 -9.32 -12.39 6.81
C GLU A 43 -8.19 -11.42 7.16
N ALA A 44 -8.41 -10.50 8.12
CA ALA A 44 -7.45 -9.45 8.46
C ALA A 44 -6.05 -9.99 8.85
N ALA A 45 -6.00 -11.16 9.48
CA ALA A 45 -4.75 -11.84 9.84
C ALA A 45 -3.87 -12.19 8.62
N MET A 46 -4.45 -12.31 7.43
CA MET A 46 -3.73 -12.63 6.20
C MET A 46 -2.91 -11.46 5.64
N LEU A 47 -3.27 -10.21 6.01
CA LEU A 47 -2.57 -9.02 5.51
C LEU A 47 -1.13 -8.93 6.03
N GLY A 48 -0.88 -9.40 7.25
CA GLY A 48 0.45 -9.41 7.88
C GLY A 48 1.15 -10.76 7.88
N HIS A 49 0.65 -11.73 7.11
CA HIS A 49 1.15 -13.11 7.19
C HIS A 49 2.45 -13.30 6.40
N ASP A 50 3.54 -13.68 7.09
CA ASP A 50 4.89 -13.84 6.50
C ASP A 50 5.00 -14.97 5.45
N GLY A 51 4.03 -15.88 5.43
CA GLY A 51 3.97 -17.01 4.49
C GLY A 51 3.72 -16.65 3.03
N TRP A 52 3.60 -15.36 2.66
CA TRP A 52 3.37 -14.95 1.28
C TRP A 52 4.47 -15.45 0.32
N ARG A 53 5.74 -15.46 0.75
CA ARG A 53 6.87 -15.98 -0.06
C ARG A 53 6.69 -17.47 -0.37
N GLU A 54 6.25 -18.24 0.61
CA GLU A 54 6.00 -19.67 0.43
C GLU A 54 4.77 -19.94 -0.43
N GLN A 55 3.71 -19.13 -0.29
CA GLN A 55 2.54 -19.19 -1.17
C GLN A 55 2.92 -18.91 -2.63
N MET A 56 3.73 -17.88 -2.88
CA MET A 56 4.30 -17.60 -4.20
C MET A 56 5.09 -18.79 -4.74
N ARG A 57 5.95 -19.40 -3.91
CA ARG A 57 6.79 -20.54 -4.30
C ARG A 57 5.96 -21.79 -4.65
N LEU A 58 4.92 -22.09 -3.87
CA LEU A 58 4.12 -23.31 -4.01
C LEU A 58 2.95 -23.18 -4.98
N LYS A 59 2.30 -22.01 -5.01
CA LYS A 59 1.02 -21.79 -5.71
C LYS A 59 1.11 -20.76 -6.84
N GLY A 60 2.23 -20.06 -6.96
CA GLY A 60 2.44 -19.01 -7.97
C GLY A 60 1.77 -17.67 -7.65
N GLU A 61 0.95 -17.61 -6.60
CA GLU A 61 0.24 -16.39 -6.20
C GLU A 61 -0.04 -16.38 -4.68
N ALA A 62 0.09 -15.21 -4.06
CA ALA A 62 -0.24 -15.02 -2.64
C ALA A 62 -1.69 -14.55 -2.44
N ALA A 63 -2.28 -14.86 -1.28
CA ALA A 63 -3.66 -14.45 -0.97
C ALA A 63 -3.89 -12.93 -1.09
N THR A 64 -2.89 -12.12 -0.72
CA THR A 64 -2.93 -10.65 -0.84
C THR A 64 -2.89 -10.17 -2.30
N GLN A 65 -2.28 -10.92 -3.22
CA GLN A 65 -2.28 -10.61 -4.65
C GLN A 65 -3.63 -10.94 -5.30
N ILE A 66 -4.23 -12.08 -4.95
CA ILE A 66 -5.59 -12.45 -5.36
C ILE A 66 -6.58 -11.36 -4.92
N PHE A 67 -6.46 -10.92 -3.66
CA PHE A 67 -7.26 -9.84 -3.10
C PHE A 67 -7.07 -8.52 -3.85
N ALA A 68 -5.82 -8.10 -4.11
CA ALA A 68 -5.55 -6.88 -4.88
C ALA A 68 -6.15 -6.94 -6.30
N ARG A 69 -6.04 -8.09 -7.00
CA ARG A 69 -6.67 -8.28 -8.32
C ARG A 69 -8.18 -8.10 -8.28
N ARG A 70 -8.84 -8.61 -7.23
CA ARG A 70 -10.27 -8.44 -7.04
C ARG A 70 -10.65 -6.97 -6.85
N LEU A 71 -9.93 -6.24 -5.99
CA LEU A 71 -10.16 -4.81 -5.80
C LEU A 71 -9.94 -4.01 -7.08
N ILE A 72 -8.93 -4.35 -7.88
CA ILE A 72 -8.70 -3.75 -9.20
C ILE A 72 -9.90 -3.99 -10.12
N ALA A 73 -10.40 -5.23 -10.18
CA ALA A 73 -11.55 -5.59 -11.00
C ALA A 73 -12.85 -4.90 -10.54
N ASP A 74 -13.01 -4.70 -9.23
CA ASP A 74 -14.14 -3.98 -8.61
C ASP A 74 -14.02 -2.44 -8.75
N GLY A 75 -12.97 -1.95 -9.40
CA GLY A 75 -12.84 -0.55 -9.82
C GLY A 75 -12.14 0.37 -8.82
N TYR A 76 -11.67 -0.13 -7.68
CA TYR A 76 -10.87 0.63 -6.72
C TYR A 76 -9.59 1.18 -7.38
N SER A 77 -9.05 2.28 -6.86
CA SER A 77 -7.78 2.88 -7.29
C SER A 77 -6.58 2.44 -6.43
N GLY A 78 -6.88 1.95 -5.24
CA GLY A 78 -5.90 1.49 -4.27
C GLY A 78 -6.53 0.93 -3.00
N LEU A 79 -5.68 0.66 -2.01
CA LEU A 79 -6.09 0.26 -0.68
C LEU A 79 -5.27 0.96 0.40
N LEU A 80 -5.88 1.12 1.56
CA LEU A 80 -5.26 1.57 2.79
C LEU A 80 -5.05 0.36 3.71
N VAL A 81 -3.82 0.12 4.12
CA VAL A 81 -3.48 -1.03 4.97
C VAL A 81 -2.54 -0.60 6.07
N ARG A 82 -2.58 -1.27 7.22
CA ARG A 82 -1.59 -1.02 8.26
C ARG A 82 -0.19 -1.44 7.80
N SER A 83 0.82 -0.68 8.23
CA SER A 83 2.20 -1.14 8.26
C SER A 83 2.37 -2.38 9.16
N PHE A 84 3.08 -3.38 8.64
CA PHE A 84 3.52 -4.56 9.39
C PHE A 84 5.01 -4.50 9.73
N ALA A 85 5.64 -3.33 9.57
CA ALA A 85 7.03 -3.13 9.95
C ALA A 85 7.24 -3.25 11.45
N LYS A 86 8.44 -3.73 11.83
CA LYS A 86 8.81 -3.91 13.22
C LYS A 86 8.66 -2.58 13.97
N GLY A 87 7.80 -2.56 14.98
CA GLY A 87 7.52 -1.37 15.80
C GLY A 87 6.47 -0.41 15.23
N ALA A 88 5.79 -0.77 14.14
CA ALA A 88 4.61 -0.04 13.65
C ALA A 88 3.44 -0.13 14.65
N SER A 89 2.75 0.98 14.84
CA SER A 89 1.54 1.10 15.65
C SER A 89 0.30 0.76 14.85
N ARG A 90 -0.88 0.89 15.49
CA ARG A 90 -2.16 0.70 14.78
C ARG A 90 -2.46 1.76 13.74
N ASP A 91 -1.90 2.94 13.93
CA ASP A 91 -2.19 4.15 13.17
C ASP A 91 -1.12 4.42 12.09
N ASP A 92 -0.09 3.58 12.03
CA ASP A 92 0.89 3.57 10.95
C ASP A 92 0.28 2.89 9.72
N LEU A 93 -0.11 3.68 8.73
CA LEU A 93 -0.79 3.22 7.52
C LEU A 93 0.08 3.39 6.28
N ASN A 94 -0.09 2.47 5.36
CA ASN A 94 0.43 2.50 4.00
C ASN A 94 -0.74 2.67 3.03
N LEU A 95 -0.55 3.56 2.06
CA LEU A 95 -1.42 3.69 0.89
C LEU A 95 -0.78 2.96 -0.27
N VAL A 96 -1.47 1.95 -0.81
CA VAL A 96 -1.02 1.19 -1.99
C VAL A 96 -1.92 1.59 -3.15
N LEU A 97 -1.34 2.14 -4.21
CA LEU A 97 -2.07 2.59 -5.41
C LEU A 97 -1.70 1.72 -6.60
N TRP A 98 -2.69 1.40 -7.44
CA TRP A 98 -2.50 0.79 -8.76
C TRP A 98 -3.05 1.65 -9.90
N ARG A 99 -3.92 2.63 -9.58
CA ARG A 99 -4.39 3.67 -10.51
C ARG A 99 -4.18 5.05 -9.87
N TRP A 100 -3.41 5.91 -10.53
CA TRP A 100 -3.21 7.31 -10.15
C TRP A 100 -2.83 8.14 -11.39
N GLY A 101 -2.98 9.47 -11.30
CA GLY A 101 -2.65 10.42 -12.35
C GLY A 101 -2.57 11.85 -11.84
N SER A 102 -2.51 12.83 -12.74
CA SER A 102 -2.44 14.26 -12.40
C SER A 102 -3.80 14.93 -12.19
N SER A 103 -4.91 14.20 -12.31
CA SER A 103 -6.27 14.71 -12.15
C SER A 103 -7.17 13.74 -11.39
N SER A 104 -8.28 14.25 -10.85
CA SER A 104 -9.34 13.45 -10.22
C SER A 104 -9.89 12.41 -11.21
N PRO A 105 -10.45 11.27 -10.73
CA PRO A 105 -10.73 10.94 -9.32
C PRO A 105 -9.56 10.30 -8.56
N SER A 106 -8.38 10.18 -9.18
CA SER A 106 -7.20 9.52 -8.59
C SER A 106 -5.95 10.40 -8.73
N ARG A 107 -6.01 11.64 -8.25
CA ARG A 107 -4.90 12.60 -8.35
C ARG A 107 -3.80 12.29 -7.34
N LEU A 108 -2.57 12.23 -7.81
CA LEU A 108 -1.36 12.18 -6.99
C LEU A 108 -0.38 13.22 -7.52
N THR A 109 -0.10 14.24 -6.72
CA THR A 109 0.76 15.37 -7.10
C THR A 109 1.98 15.41 -6.20
N LEU A 110 3.16 15.42 -6.80
CA LEU A 110 4.41 15.60 -6.06
C LEU A 110 4.45 17.00 -5.45
N ILE A 111 4.73 17.08 -4.16
CA ILE A 111 5.00 18.33 -3.47
C ILE A 111 6.51 18.59 -3.57
N ASP A 112 6.90 19.51 -4.45
CA ASP A 112 8.28 19.98 -4.65
C ASP A 112 8.30 21.51 -4.79
N ASP A 113 7.82 22.20 -3.76
CA ASP A 113 7.66 23.66 -3.76
C ASP A 113 8.98 24.41 -3.96
N GLU A 114 10.10 23.77 -3.62
CA GLU A 114 11.45 24.32 -3.76
C GLU A 114 12.18 23.84 -5.03
N ASN A 115 11.51 23.06 -5.87
CA ASN A 115 12.05 22.52 -7.12
C ASN A 115 13.41 21.81 -6.92
N ARG A 116 13.53 21.02 -5.85
CA ARG A 116 14.76 20.30 -5.48
C ARG A 116 14.90 18.96 -6.21
N LEU A 117 13.85 18.51 -6.89
CA LEU A 117 13.79 17.21 -7.57
C LEU A 117 13.85 17.34 -9.09
N SER A 118 13.92 18.55 -9.65
CA SER A 118 14.17 18.76 -11.08
C SER A 118 15.62 18.38 -11.44
N LEU A 119 15.76 17.50 -12.43
CA LEU A 119 17.04 17.14 -13.07
C LEU A 119 17.59 18.29 -13.93
#